data_AF-A0A7Y6C4E8-F1
#
_entry.id   AF-A0A7Y6C4E8-F1
#
_cell.length_a   1.000
_cell.length_b   1.000
_cell.length_c   1.000
_cell.angle_alpha   90.00
_cell.angle_beta   90.00
_cell.angle_gamma   90.00
#
_symmetry.space_group_name_H-M   'P 1'
#
loop_
_entity.id
_entity.type
_entity.pdbx_description
1 polymer ?
#
loop_
_entity_poly.entity_id
_entity_poly.type
_entity_poly.pdbx_seq_one_letter_code
_entity_poly.pdbx_strand_id
1 'polypeptide(L)'
;MEHGVVHDSGGGDGDVVDHLHPAPAPAGDWEITRDRPELVGPLYSWAAETAGHAMRVIVGGVFDDFPGARLILGHKGDFLPFHMPRLDRRRRARPCRRAGTR
;
A
#
# COMPACT_ATOMS: atom_id res chain seq x y z
N MET A 1 21.39 1.26 12.49
CA MET A 1 22.47 1.91 11.75
C MET A 1 21.81 2.82 10.73
N GLU A 2 21.80 4.12 11.06
CA GLU A 2 21.60 5.31 10.21
C GLU A 2 20.47 5.31 9.16
N HIS A 3 19.50 6.19 9.42
CA HIS A 3 18.42 6.56 8.51
C HIS A 3 18.92 7.57 7.47
N GLY A 4 18.91 7.18 6.19
CA GLY A 4 19.12 8.08 5.07
C GLY A 4 17.91 8.09 4.16
N VAL A 5 17.06 9.12 4.29
CA VAL A 5 16.05 9.46 3.28
C VAL A 5 16.81 10.05 2.09
N VAL A 6 16.88 9.32 0.98
CA VAL A 6 17.43 9.85 -0.27
C VAL A 6 16.27 10.50 -1.02
N HIS A 7 16.22 11.83 -0.97
CA HIS A 7 15.41 12.65 -1.87
C HIS A 7 16.21 12.89 -3.15
N ASP A 8 15.87 12.20 -4.24
CA ASP A 8 16.39 12.56 -5.57
C ASP A 8 15.50 13.67 -6.16
N SER A 9 15.96 14.91 -6.02
CA SER A 9 15.29 16.09 -6.58
C SER A 9 15.88 16.38 -7.97
N GLY A 10 15.45 15.61 -8.96
CA GLY A 10 15.93 15.70 -10.34
C GLY A 10 14.81 15.96 -11.36
N GLY A 11 14.34 17.21 -11.45
CA GLY A 11 13.84 17.82 -12.70
C GLY A 11 12.41 17.51 -13.19
N GLY A 12 11.51 18.48 -13.02
CA GLY A 12 10.37 18.73 -13.93
C GLY A 12 9.05 18.03 -13.60
N ASP A 13 8.07 18.82 -13.15
CA ASP A 13 6.63 18.54 -13.16
C ASP A 13 6.15 17.22 -12.50
N GLY A 14 6.13 17.22 -11.15
CA GLY A 14 5.07 16.55 -10.37
C GLY A 14 5.09 15.03 -10.19
N ASP A 15 6.13 14.33 -10.63
CA ASP A 15 6.19 12.86 -10.53
C ASP A 15 6.78 12.38 -9.18
N VAL A 16 6.03 12.55 -8.09
CA VAL A 16 6.41 11.99 -6.78
C VAL A 16 6.24 10.46 -6.82
N VAL A 17 7.35 9.74 -6.64
CA VAL A 17 7.36 8.29 -6.47
C VAL A 17 7.35 7.98 -4.99
N ASP A 18 6.22 7.54 -4.48
CA ASP A 18 6.12 7.09 -3.09
C ASP A 18 6.51 5.61 -3.01
N HIS A 19 7.64 5.34 -2.36
CA HIS A 19 8.08 3.98 -2.04
C HIS A 19 7.50 3.57 -0.70
N LEU A 20 6.51 2.68 -0.72
CA LEU A 20 5.97 2.09 0.50
C LEU A 20 6.79 0.84 0.82
N HIS A 21 7.81 1.03 1.65
CA HIS A 21 8.54 -0.06 2.26
C HIS A 21 7.83 -0.49 3.55
N PRO A 22 7.76 -1.79 3.86
CA PRO A 22 7.35 -2.24 5.18
C PRO A 22 8.23 -1.61 6.25
N ALA A 23 7.64 -0.71 7.03
CA ALA A 23 8.16 -0.36 8.33
C ALA A 23 7.58 -1.35 9.34
N PRO A 24 8.27 -1.62 10.46
CA PRO A 24 7.59 -2.23 11.60
C PRO A 24 6.38 -1.36 11.90
N ALA A 25 5.20 -1.93 11.66
CA ALA A 25 3.97 -1.39 12.16
C ALA A 25 4.15 -1.02 13.64
N PRO A 26 3.50 0.03 14.17
CA PRO A 26 3.05 -0.10 15.55
C PRO A 26 2.23 -1.38 15.52
N ALA A 27 2.79 -2.48 16.02
CA ALA A 27 2.15 -3.77 16.00
C ALA A 27 0.80 -3.55 16.68
N GLY A 28 -0.25 -3.37 15.88
CA GLY A 28 -1.58 -3.36 16.44
C GLY A 28 -1.72 -4.70 17.13
N ASP A 29 -2.44 -4.74 18.24
CA ASP A 29 -2.90 -5.99 18.80
C ASP A 29 -3.91 -6.59 17.82
N TRP A 30 -3.41 -7.15 16.72
CA TRP A 30 -4.19 -7.87 15.75
C TRP A 30 -4.65 -9.13 16.48
N GLU A 31 -5.95 -9.29 16.67
CA GLU A 31 -6.48 -10.46 17.39
C GLU A 31 -6.01 -11.78 16.75
N ILE A 32 -5.77 -11.79 15.44
CA ILE A 32 -5.24 -12.97 14.72
C ILE A 32 -3.80 -13.35 15.12
N THR A 33 -3.02 -12.41 15.66
CA THR A 33 -1.67 -12.68 16.17
C THR A 33 -1.65 -12.93 17.68
N ARG A 34 -2.82 -12.92 18.34
CA ARG A 34 -2.93 -13.21 19.77
C ARG A 34 -2.40 -14.62 20.06
N ASP A 35 -1.56 -14.72 21.08
CA ASP A 35 -0.87 -15.96 21.48
C ASP A 35 0.01 -16.59 20.36
N ARG A 36 0.33 -15.80 19.32
CA ARG A 36 1.08 -16.21 18.11
C ARG A 36 2.14 -15.17 17.71
N PRO A 37 3.14 -14.92 18.56
CA PRO A 37 4.17 -13.90 18.31
C PRO A 37 4.98 -14.17 17.03
N GLU A 38 5.05 -15.42 16.56
CA GLU A 38 5.69 -15.78 15.29
C GLU A 38 5.08 -15.12 14.06
N LEU A 39 3.81 -14.68 14.13
CA LEU A 39 3.11 -13.98 13.05
C LEU A 39 3.42 -12.48 13.01
N VAL A 40 4.04 -11.94 14.08
CA VAL A 40 4.46 -10.54 14.14
C VAL A 40 5.83 -10.43 13.47
N GLY A 41 5.88 -9.84 12.28
CA GLY A 41 7.11 -9.70 11.53
C GLY A 41 6.95 -9.92 10.02
N PRO A 42 8.08 -10.16 9.31
CA PRO A 42 8.09 -10.35 7.86
C PRO A 42 7.38 -11.64 7.42
N LEU A 43 7.13 -12.58 8.33
CA LEU A 43 6.37 -13.80 8.03
C LEU A 43 4.93 -13.47 7.61
N TYR A 44 4.30 -12.47 8.26
CA TYR A 44 2.89 -12.18 8.04
C TYR A 44 2.53 -10.70 8.26
N SER A 45 2.62 -10.18 9.49
CA SER A 45 1.97 -8.91 9.83
C SER A 45 2.46 -7.72 9.00
N TRP A 46 3.76 -7.66 8.66
CA TRP A 46 4.32 -6.57 7.88
C TRP A 46 3.77 -6.51 6.45
N ALA A 47 3.70 -7.67 5.78
CA ALA A 47 3.14 -7.77 4.45
C ALA A 47 1.63 -7.51 4.46
N ALA A 48 0.90 -8.02 5.47
CA ALA A 48 -0.55 -7.80 5.61
C ALA A 48 -0.90 -6.31 5.77
N GLU A 49 -0.12 -5.59 6.57
CA GLU A 49 -0.34 -4.17 6.79
C GLU A 49 0.02 -3.33 5.55
N THR A 50 1.14 -3.65 4.90
CA THR A 50 1.56 -2.97 3.67
C THR A 50 0.53 -3.17 2.55
N ALA A 51 0.03 -4.39 2.36
CA ALA A 51 -1.06 -4.69 1.43
C ALA A 51 -2.32 -3.89 1.78
N GLY A 52 -2.67 -3.85 3.06
CA GLY A 52 -3.84 -3.13 3.57
C GLY A 52 -3.79 -1.64 3.25
N HIS A 53 -2.64 -0.99 3.49
CA HIS A 53 -2.43 0.40 3.13
C HIS A 53 -2.51 0.64 1.61
N ALA A 54 -1.85 -0.19 0.82
CA ALA A 54 -1.94 -0.11 -0.64
C ALA A 54 -3.39 -0.25 -1.14
N MET A 55 -4.16 -1.19 -0.57
CA MET A 55 -5.58 -1.34 -0.89
C MET A 55 -6.41 -0.12 -0.50
N ARG A 56 -6.10 0.56 0.61
CA ARG A 56 -6.79 1.82 0.99
C ARG A 56 -6.52 2.94 -0.01
N VAL A 57 -5.29 3.07 -0.51
CA VAL A 57 -4.93 4.03 -1.58
C VAL A 57 -5.72 3.71 -2.86
N ILE A 58 -5.71 2.44 -3.27
CA ILE A 58 -6.35 1.96 -4.50
C ILE A 58 -7.88 2.08 -4.44
N VAL A 59 -8.52 1.65 -3.35
CA VAL A 59 -9.98 1.67 -3.20
C VAL A 59 -10.48 3.06 -2.83
N GLY A 60 -9.64 3.87 -2.18
CA GLY A 60 -9.92 5.26 -1.84
C GLY A 60 -9.92 6.21 -3.05
N GLY A 61 -9.42 5.76 -4.21
CA GLY A 61 -9.44 6.55 -5.45
C GLY A 61 -8.27 7.52 -5.60
N VAL A 62 -7.18 7.35 -4.84
CA VAL A 62 -6.03 8.28 -4.89
C VAL A 62 -5.45 8.38 -6.30
N PHE A 63 -5.36 7.28 -7.04
CA PHE A 63 -4.89 7.30 -8.43
C PHE A 63 -5.91 7.87 -9.44
N ASP A 64 -7.19 7.95 -9.04
CA ASP A 64 -8.20 8.63 -9.85
C ASP A 64 -8.06 10.16 -9.71
N ASP A 65 -7.74 10.63 -8.51
CA ASP A 65 -7.46 12.05 -8.21
C ASP A 65 -6.07 12.50 -8.71
N PHE A 66 -5.07 11.60 -8.65
CA PHE A 66 -3.68 11.85 -9.02
C PHE A 66 -3.18 10.81 -10.03
N PRO A 67 -3.52 10.92 -11.32
CA PRO A 67 -3.20 9.91 -12.33
C PRO A 67 -1.69 9.75 -12.63
N GLY A 68 -0.85 10.73 -12.27
CA GLY A 68 0.61 10.63 -12.35
C GLY A 68 1.27 9.96 -11.14
N ALA A 69 0.53 9.73 -10.06
CA ALA A 69 1.08 9.15 -8.84
C ALA A 69 1.53 7.70 -9.07
N ARG A 70 2.73 7.36 -8.57
CA ARG A 70 3.30 6.02 -8.65
C ARG A 70 3.59 5.49 -7.25
N LEU A 71 3.00 4.34 -6.94
CA LEU A 71 3.24 3.60 -5.69
C LEU A 71 4.08 2.37 -5.98
N ILE A 72 5.22 2.25 -5.30
CA ILE A 72 6.10 1.08 -5.40
C ILE A 72 6.01 0.27 -4.10
N LEU A 73 5.74 -1.03 -4.23
CA LEU A 73 5.67 -1.97 -3.11
C LEU A 73 6.90 -2.90 -3.10
N GLY A 74 7.44 -3.15 -1.90
CA GLY A 74 8.52 -4.11 -1.67
C GLY A 74 8.07 -5.57 -1.73
N HIS A 75 8.97 -6.51 -1.44
CA HIS A 75 8.68 -7.93 -1.16
C HIS A 75 7.73 -8.63 -2.14
N LYS A 76 7.94 -8.40 -3.45
CA LYS A 76 7.08 -8.93 -4.54
C LYS A 76 5.61 -8.52 -4.40
N GLY A 77 5.38 -7.30 -3.92
CA GLY A 77 4.07 -6.66 -3.83
C GLY A 77 3.31 -6.92 -2.53
N ASP A 78 3.97 -7.41 -1.47
CA ASP A 78 3.41 -7.54 -0.10
C ASP A 78 1.93 -7.99 -0.11
N PHE A 79 1.65 -9.21 -0.56
CA PHE A 79 0.33 -9.83 -0.79
C PHE A 79 -0.59 -9.19 -1.85
N LEU A 80 -0.39 -7.94 -2.27
CA LEU A 80 -1.29 -7.26 -3.20
C LEU A 80 -1.49 -8.03 -4.53
N PRO A 81 -0.47 -8.61 -5.19
CA PRO A 81 -0.67 -9.38 -6.42
C PRO A 81 -1.64 -10.54 -6.27
N PHE A 82 -1.68 -11.18 -5.10
CA PHE A 82 -2.61 -12.28 -4.81
C PHE A 82 -4.07 -11.80 -4.71
N HIS A 83 -4.28 -10.54 -4.32
CA HIS A 83 -5.61 -9.94 -4.20
C HIS A 83 -6.13 -9.35 -5.52
N MET A 84 -5.30 -9.17 -6.55
CA MET A 84 -5.67 -8.51 -7.81
C MET A 84 -6.95 -9.06 -8.46
N PRO A 85 -7.18 -10.38 -8.61
CA PRO A 85 -8.41 -10.87 -9.21
C PRO A 85 -9.68 -10.47 -8.44
N ARG A 86 -9.58 -10.37 -7.10
CA ARG A 86 -10.70 -9.95 -6.24
C ARG A 86 -10.92 -8.45 -6.33
N LEU A 87 -9.85 -7.68 -6.41
CA LEU A 87 -9.90 -6.23 -6.58
C LEU A 87 -10.55 -5.87 -7.92
N ASP A 88 -10.15 -6.52 -9.01
CA ASP A 88 -10.72 -6.30 -10.34
C ASP A 88 -12.21 -6.65 -10.39
N ARG A 89 -12.60 -7.79 -9.82
CA ARG A 89 -14.01 -8.17 -9.72
C ARG A 89 -14.80 -7.12 -8.95
N ARG A 90 -14.25 -6.59 -7.85
CA ARG A 90 -14.92 -5.57 -7.04
C ARG A 90 -15.02 -4.24 -7.77
N ARG A 91 -13.97 -3.78 -8.45
CA ARG A 91 -13.99 -2.57 -9.28
C ARG A 91 -15.02 -2.68 -10.42
N ARG A 92 -15.17 -3.85 -11.04
CA ARG A 92 -16.21 -4.08 -12.07
C ARG A 92 -17.62 -4.08 -11.49
N ALA A 93 -17.82 -4.71 -10.34
CA ALA A 93 -19.14 -4.77 -9.68
C ALA A 93 -19.55 -3.43 -9.04
N ARG A 94 -18.58 -2.65 -8.58
CA ARG A 94 -18.73 -1.32 -7.98
C ARG A 94 -17.54 -0.48 -8.43
N PRO A 95 -17.70 0.31 -9.52
CA PRO A 95 -16.69 1.29 -9.88
C PRO A 95 -16.36 2.13 -8.65
N CYS A 96 -15.07 2.33 -8.35
CA CYS A 96 -14.71 3.38 -7.40
C CYS A 96 -15.40 4.66 -7.88
N ARG A 97 -16.01 5.41 -6.97
CA ARG A 97 -16.78 6.60 -7.34
C ARG A 97 -15.84 7.50 -8.13
N ARG A 98 -16.18 7.79 -9.39
CA ARG A 98 -15.52 8.85 -10.16
C ARG A 98 -15.66 10.10 -9.29
N ALA A 99 -14.55 10.61 -8.77
CA ALA A 99 -14.57 11.86 -8.02
C ALA A 99 -15.08 12.95 -8.95
N GLY A 100 -16.37 13.25 -8.86
CA GLY A 100 -16.98 14.40 -9.50
C GLY A 100 -16.70 15.61 -8.64
N THR A 101 -16.01 16.58 -9.23
CA THR A 101 -16.06 18.02 -8.93
C THR A 101 -16.00 18.42 -7.45
N ARG A 102 -14.84 18.92 -7.04
CA ARG A 102 -14.75 20.03 -6.08
C ARG A 102 -14.24 21.26 -6.82
#